data_AF-A0AAU2R5M4-F1
#
_entry.id   AF-A0AAU2R5M4-F1
#
_cell.length_a   1.000
_cell.length_b   1.000
_cell.length_c   1.000
_cell.angle_alpha   90.00
_cell.angle_beta   90.00
_cell.angle_gamma   90.00
#
_symmetry.space_group_name_H-M   'P 1'
#
loop_
_entity.id
_entity.type
_entity.pdbx_description
1 polymer ?
#
loop_
_entity_poly.entity_id
_entity_poly.type
_entity_poly.pdbx_seq_one_letter_code
_entity_poly.pdbx_strand_id
1 'polypeptide(L)'
;MSRLIVPAAWSRHASTLKQRVADCGTDKAELTKLFKKSPYWTKLRPKLIDLAGRKCWYCEGEVSNSRLAVDHFRPKSGVVGEAHLGYYWLAYEVSNFRLICEFCNSSTDDDPTGKRVTKIHHFPLLNPASRLRAPGVSIDSIEREIPVLLDPALQRDCDLLDFDRSGAVRRNDNRPRSSLERAVGVCRAEESIRIYGLDRSGLNERRSRVMRDVVFKAGVLDAPVVFEGALEMLRELIEPEARHSGAALSALRGCRDLDAVVENFSEELGIGSTVGGIGRPEAHTVSDLISTGFLKSGVELVGVADFGEVVALLLPDGGLELGARSYATPTSAARAATGNADVDGWDFWHVAVASGPISLSQIRRESNGDVD
;
A
#
# COMPACT_ATOMS: atom_id res chain seq x y z
N MET A 1 10.07 10.33 -4.13
CA MET A 1 11.33 10.35 -4.91
C MET A 1 11.64 11.71 -5.54
N SER A 2 10.64 12.52 -5.94
CA SER A 2 10.85 13.86 -6.54
C SER A 2 11.60 14.86 -5.65
N ARG A 3 11.49 14.74 -4.32
CA ARG A 3 12.21 15.58 -3.33
C ARG A 3 13.71 15.22 -3.16
N LEU A 4 14.19 14.14 -3.79
CA LEU A 4 15.55 13.67 -3.57
C LEU A 4 16.58 14.54 -4.31
N ILE A 5 17.45 15.19 -3.55
CA ILE A 5 18.58 15.95 -4.11
C ILE A 5 19.76 14.99 -4.33
N VAL A 6 20.00 14.61 -5.58
CA VAL A 6 21.13 13.76 -5.98
C VAL A 6 22.36 14.63 -6.24
N PRO A 7 23.50 14.41 -5.55
CA PRO A 7 24.71 15.21 -5.78
C PRO A 7 25.21 15.08 -7.23
N ALA A 8 25.57 16.19 -7.87
CA ALA A 8 26.04 16.19 -9.26
C ALA A 8 27.27 15.28 -9.48
N ALA A 9 28.17 15.20 -8.49
CA ALA A 9 29.31 14.29 -8.52
C ALA A 9 28.87 12.81 -8.52
N TRP A 10 27.81 12.48 -7.78
CA TRP A 10 27.23 11.14 -7.78
C TRP A 10 26.63 10.82 -9.15
N SER A 11 25.85 11.74 -9.72
CA SER A 11 25.22 11.56 -11.04
C SER A 11 26.25 11.34 -12.15
N ARG A 12 27.32 12.15 -12.18
CA ARG A 12 28.40 12.02 -13.17
C ARG A 12 29.09 10.66 -13.09
N HIS A 13 29.43 10.21 -11.89
CA HIS A 13 30.06 8.91 -11.69
C HIS A 13 29.10 7.76 -12.01
N ALA A 14 27.82 7.88 -11.63
CA ALA A 14 26.78 6.92 -11.98
C ALA A 14 26.63 6.78 -13.50
N SER A 15 26.67 7.87 -14.28
CA SER A 15 26.66 7.82 -15.74
C SER A 15 27.83 7.01 -16.31
N THR A 16 29.05 7.20 -15.78
CA THR A 16 30.21 6.39 -16.18
C THR A 16 30.01 4.90 -15.84
N LEU A 17 29.44 4.59 -14.68
CA LEU A 17 29.16 3.21 -14.31
C LEU A 17 28.03 2.59 -15.15
N LYS A 18 27.00 3.35 -15.52
CA LYS A 18 25.95 2.90 -16.45
C LYS A 18 26.54 2.55 -17.82
N GLN A 19 27.49 3.34 -18.33
CA GLN A 19 28.20 2.98 -19.57
C GLN A 19 28.96 1.68 -19.42
N ARG A 20 29.72 1.51 -18.33
CA ARG A 20 30.45 0.24 -18.07
C ARG A 20 29.52 -0.97 -17.94
N VAL A 21 28.32 -0.78 -17.39
CA VAL A 21 27.28 -1.82 -17.36
C VAL A 21 26.82 -2.17 -18.77
N ALA A 22 26.61 -1.17 -19.64
CA ALA A 22 26.27 -1.40 -21.05
C ALA A 22 27.39 -2.13 -21.80
N ASP A 23 28.66 -1.77 -21.55
CA ASP A 23 29.83 -2.41 -22.17
C ASP A 23 29.98 -3.89 -21.76
N CYS A 24 29.55 -4.26 -20.54
CA CYS A 24 29.48 -5.67 -20.12
C CYS A 24 28.39 -6.48 -20.86
N GLY A 25 27.42 -5.83 -21.48
CA GLY A 25 26.29 -6.48 -22.13
C GLY A 25 25.56 -7.46 -21.20
N THR A 26 25.40 -8.70 -21.65
CA THR A 26 24.77 -9.80 -20.89
C THR A 26 25.78 -10.73 -20.21
N ASP A 27 27.07 -10.36 -20.13
CA ASP A 27 28.08 -11.16 -19.43
C ASP A 27 27.90 -11.07 -17.91
N LYS A 28 27.31 -12.12 -17.32
CA LYS A 28 27.04 -12.20 -15.89
C LYS A 28 28.31 -12.11 -15.04
N ALA A 29 29.44 -12.65 -15.49
CA ALA A 29 30.67 -12.67 -14.71
C ALA A 29 31.28 -11.27 -14.62
N GLU A 30 31.36 -10.55 -15.74
CA GLU A 30 31.85 -9.17 -15.75
C GLU A 30 30.89 -8.21 -15.02
N LEU A 31 29.57 -8.37 -15.16
CA LEU A 31 28.58 -7.62 -14.36
C LEU A 31 28.77 -7.83 -12.86
N THR A 32 28.93 -9.09 -12.43
CA THR A 32 29.14 -9.42 -11.01
C THR A 32 30.42 -8.78 -10.47
N LYS A 33 31.50 -8.86 -11.24
CA LYS A 33 32.80 -8.25 -10.92
C LYS A 33 32.70 -6.73 -10.84
N LEU A 34 31.98 -6.09 -11.76
CA LEU A 34 31.72 -4.65 -11.75
C LEU A 34 30.96 -4.23 -10.48
N PHE A 35 29.85 -4.90 -10.17
CA PHE A 35 29.02 -4.59 -9.00
C PHE A 35 29.77 -4.80 -7.68
N LYS A 36 30.61 -5.84 -7.58
CA LYS A 36 31.47 -6.08 -6.41
C LYS A 36 32.52 -4.99 -6.23
N LYS A 37 33.15 -4.52 -7.32
CA LYS A 37 34.18 -3.47 -7.28
C LYS A 37 33.60 -2.06 -7.12
N SER A 38 32.35 -1.85 -7.54
CA SER A 38 31.76 -0.51 -7.62
C SER A 38 30.33 -0.46 -7.04
N PRO A 39 30.13 -0.73 -5.73
CA PRO A 39 28.83 -0.61 -5.08
C PRO A 39 28.43 0.85 -4.81
N TYR A 40 28.56 1.71 -5.83
CA TYR A 40 28.47 3.17 -5.71
C TYR A 40 27.09 3.68 -5.30
N TRP A 41 26.02 2.89 -5.52
CA TRP A 41 24.68 3.16 -5.00
C TRP A 41 24.67 3.36 -3.47
N THR A 42 25.56 2.68 -2.73
CA THR A 42 25.67 2.83 -1.27
C THR A 42 26.04 4.25 -0.83
N LYS A 43 26.72 5.03 -1.69
CA LYS A 43 27.09 6.43 -1.41
C LYS A 43 25.89 7.36 -1.35
N LEU A 44 24.75 6.97 -1.91
CA LEU A 44 23.52 7.77 -1.86
C LEU A 44 22.72 7.55 -0.57
N ARG A 45 23.11 6.58 0.28
CA ARG A 45 22.40 6.25 1.53
C ARG A 45 22.10 7.47 2.41
N PRO A 46 23.05 8.39 2.70
CA PRO A 46 22.74 9.56 3.53
C PRO A 46 21.61 10.40 2.93
N LYS A 47 21.59 10.60 1.61
CA LYS A 47 20.54 11.37 0.93
C LYS A 47 19.19 10.66 0.92
N LEU A 48 19.19 9.32 0.89
CA LEU A 48 17.96 8.55 1.05
C LEU A 48 17.43 8.60 2.49
N ILE A 49 18.32 8.70 3.50
CA ILE A 49 17.93 8.90 4.90
C ILE A 49 17.37 10.30 5.09
N ASP A 50 18.02 11.34 4.53
CA ASP A 50 17.52 12.72 4.54
C ASP A 50 16.10 12.82 3.94
N LEU A 51 15.80 12.00 2.92
CA LEU A 51 14.52 12.01 2.20
C LEU A 51 13.36 11.37 2.97
N ALA A 52 13.61 10.27 3.68
CA ALA A 52 12.56 9.36 4.16
C ALA A 52 12.71 9.01 5.65
N GLY A 53 13.60 9.70 6.35
CA GLY A 53 13.96 9.42 7.72
C GLY A 53 14.80 8.15 7.89
N ARG A 54 15.19 7.92 9.14
CA ARG A 54 16.01 6.76 9.54
C ARG A 54 15.13 5.52 9.78
N LYS A 55 14.47 5.05 8.72
CA LYS A 55 13.61 3.87 8.74
C LYS A 55 13.78 2.98 7.51
N CYS A 56 13.36 1.72 7.67
CA CYS A 56 13.15 0.83 6.52
C CYS A 56 11.93 1.31 5.72
N TRP A 57 12.03 1.43 4.40
CA TRP A 57 10.91 1.90 3.59
C TRP A 57 9.77 0.88 3.50
N TYR A 58 10.07 -0.41 3.61
CA TYR A 58 9.05 -1.46 3.52
C TYR A 58 8.30 -1.66 4.85
N CYS A 59 9.02 -1.74 5.97
CA CYS A 59 8.40 -2.04 7.27
C CYS A 59 8.24 -0.84 8.21
N GLU A 60 8.84 0.29 7.86
CA GLU A 60 8.88 1.54 8.63
C GLU A 60 9.48 1.42 10.03
N GLY A 61 10.10 0.29 10.34
CA GLY A 61 10.87 0.11 11.56
C GLY A 61 12.08 1.03 11.60
N GLU A 62 12.34 1.56 12.80
CA GLU A 62 13.58 2.27 13.10
C GLU A 62 14.76 1.30 13.08
N VAL A 63 15.86 1.74 12.46
CA VAL A 63 17.04 0.90 12.24
C VAL A 63 18.28 1.75 12.42
N SER A 64 19.32 1.20 13.04
CA SER A 64 20.62 1.88 13.09
C SER A 64 21.17 2.11 11.68
N ASN A 65 21.88 3.23 11.47
CA ASN A 65 22.43 3.59 10.15
C ASN A 65 23.32 2.49 9.53
N SER A 66 24.03 1.73 10.37
CA SER A 66 24.88 0.62 9.93
C SER A 66 24.11 -0.57 9.39
N ARG A 67 22.83 -0.72 9.76
CA ARG A 67 21.94 -1.82 9.37
C ARG A 67 20.95 -1.44 8.26
N LEU A 68 21.01 -0.22 7.73
CA LEU A 68 20.25 0.18 6.54
C LEU A 68 21.08 -0.02 5.27
N ALA A 69 20.58 -0.86 4.37
CA ALA A 69 21.14 -1.06 3.04
C ALA A 69 20.36 -0.26 1.99
N VAL A 70 20.99 -0.03 0.85
CA VAL A 70 20.31 0.50 -0.35
C VAL A 70 19.94 -0.71 -1.21
N ASP A 71 18.66 -1.06 -1.20
CA ASP A 71 18.06 -2.14 -2.00
C ASP A 71 17.77 -1.66 -3.42
N HIS A 72 17.76 -2.62 -4.36
CA HIS A 72 17.26 -2.43 -5.71
C HIS A 72 15.86 -3.04 -5.79
N PHE A 73 14.81 -2.21 -5.89
CA PHE A 73 13.42 -2.68 -5.92
C PHE A 73 13.23 -3.73 -7.03
N ARG A 74 13.66 -3.41 -8.25
CA ARG A 74 13.97 -4.38 -9.32
C ARG A 74 15.37 -4.96 -9.11
N PRO A 75 15.53 -6.26 -8.82
CA PRO A 75 16.82 -6.85 -8.44
C PRO A 75 17.88 -6.79 -9.55
N LYS A 76 19.05 -6.20 -9.26
CA LYS A 76 20.12 -6.00 -10.27
C LYS A 76 20.85 -7.26 -10.72
N SER A 77 20.85 -8.34 -9.93
CA SER A 77 21.78 -9.48 -10.09
C SER A 77 21.11 -10.85 -10.21
N GLY A 78 19.80 -10.87 -10.43
CA GLY A 78 19.01 -12.08 -10.66
C GLY A 78 17.61 -11.97 -10.08
N VAL A 79 16.71 -12.84 -10.53
CA VAL A 79 15.35 -12.97 -9.98
C VAL A 79 15.17 -14.40 -9.47
N VAL A 80 14.62 -14.59 -8.27
CA VAL A 80 14.40 -15.92 -7.70
C VAL A 80 13.36 -16.67 -8.54
N GLY A 81 13.60 -17.96 -8.76
CA GLY A 81 12.65 -18.85 -9.44
C GLY A 81 12.68 -18.78 -10.97
N GLU A 82 13.61 -18.02 -11.56
CA GLU A 82 13.67 -17.84 -13.00
C GLU A 82 15.11 -17.62 -13.50
N ALA A 83 15.41 -18.08 -14.73
CA ALA A 83 16.65 -17.76 -15.44
C ALA A 83 16.64 -16.30 -15.93
N HIS A 84 16.94 -15.38 -15.03
CA HIS A 84 17.02 -13.94 -15.29
C HIS A 84 18.37 -13.38 -14.83
N LEU A 85 19.03 -12.53 -15.64
CA LEU A 85 20.31 -11.90 -15.28
C LEU A 85 20.17 -10.82 -14.19
N GLY A 86 18.94 -10.42 -13.92
CA GLY A 86 18.59 -9.26 -13.10
C GLY A 86 18.38 -8.04 -13.98
N TYR A 87 17.81 -6.99 -13.39
CA TYR A 87 17.65 -5.68 -14.00
C TYR A 87 18.97 -4.91 -13.88
N TYR A 88 20.05 -5.48 -14.44
CA TYR A 88 21.41 -4.99 -14.27
C TYR A 88 21.58 -3.56 -14.78
N TRP A 89 20.83 -3.19 -15.82
CA TRP A 89 20.79 -1.83 -16.36
C TRP A 89 20.19 -0.80 -15.38
N LEU A 90 19.47 -1.25 -14.35
CA LEU A 90 18.93 -0.40 -13.28
C LEU A 90 19.82 -0.33 -12.04
N ALA A 91 21.04 -0.89 -12.07
CA ALA A 91 21.92 -0.97 -10.90
C ALA A 91 22.34 0.41 -10.34
N TYR A 92 22.38 1.42 -11.20
CA TYR A 92 22.71 2.82 -10.85
C TYR A 92 21.54 3.77 -11.11
N GLU A 93 20.31 3.26 -11.18
CA GLU A 93 19.11 4.08 -11.31
C GLU A 93 18.52 4.44 -9.95
N VAL A 94 18.50 5.74 -9.64
CA VAL A 94 18.06 6.26 -8.34
C VAL A 94 16.60 5.91 -8.07
N SER A 95 15.75 5.94 -9.09
CA SER A 95 14.33 5.55 -8.98
C SER A 95 14.14 4.10 -8.55
N ASN A 96 15.16 3.25 -8.68
CA ASN A 96 15.14 1.84 -8.29
C ASN A 96 15.66 1.60 -6.85
N PHE A 97 16.07 2.63 -6.11
CA PHE A 97 16.67 2.48 -4.77
C PHE A 97 15.69 2.63 -3.61
N ARG A 98 15.74 1.71 -2.64
CA ARG A 98 14.96 1.77 -1.38
C ARG A 98 15.88 1.60 -0.17
N LEU A 99 15.58 2.24 0.95
CA LEU A 99 16.26 1.87 2.20
C LEU A 99 15.60 0.64 2.80
N ILE A 100 16.40 -0.39 3.07
CA ILE A 100 15.91 -1.66 3.60
C ILE A 100 16.67 -2.02 4.88
N CYS A 101 15.97 -2.61 5.85
CA CYS A 101 16.59 -3.22 7.02
C CYS A 101 17.01 -4.66 6.73
N GLU A 102 17.94 -5.16 7.53
CA GLU A 102 18.39 -6.56 7.45
C GLU A 102 17.23 -7.55 7.48
N PHE A 103 16.27 -7.44 8.39
CA PHE A 103 15.14 -8.37 8.47
C PHE A 103 14.22 -8.39 7.24
N CYS A 104 14.12 -7.30 6.48
CA CYS A 104 13.36 -7.29 5.21
C CYS A 104 14.25 -7.73 4.03
N ASN A 105 15.57 -7.72 4.21
CA ASN A 105 16.59 -7.99 3.20
C ASN A 105 17.29 -9.35 3.35
N SER A 106 17.17 -10.07 4.47
CA SER A 106 17.83 -11.36 4.72
C SER A 106 16.80 -12.48 4.81
N SER A 107 17.18 -13.69 4.38
CA SER A 107 16.36 -14.92 4.52
C SER A 107 16.60 -15.64 5.85
N THR A 108 17.49 -15.12 6.69
CA THR A 108 17.84 -15.66 8.00
C THR A 108 17.22 -14.76 9.06
N ASP A 109 16.08 -15.19 9.60
CA ASP A 109 15.70 -15.10 11.02
C ASP A 109 14.19 -15.43 11.14
N ASP A 110 13.92 -16.41 12.03
CA ASP A 110 12.65 -16.85 12.62
C ASP A 110 11.55 -17.41 11.72
N ASP A 111 11.87 -18.39 10.87
CA ASP A 111 10.86 -19.28 10.29
C ASP A 111 11.06 -20.73 10.79
N PRO A 112 10.19 -21.25 11.69
CA PRO A 112 10.24 -22.64 12.12
C PRO A 112 9.96 -23.64 10.98
N THR A 113 9.48 -23.17 9.82
CA THR A 113 9.20 -23.98 8.61
C THR A 113 10.35 -23.95 7.59
N GLY A 114 11.41 -23.17 7.85
CA GLY A 114 12.72 -23.32 7.18
C GLY A 114 12.88 -22.70 5.79
N LYS A 115 11.95 -21.86 5.28
CA LYS A 115 12.17 -21.11 4.03
C LYS A 115 11.43 -19.77 4.03
N ARG A 116 11.94 -18.81 4.79
CA ARG A 116 11.48 -17.42 4.70
C ARG A 116 11.84 -16.82 3.34
N VAL A 117 10.82 -16.54 2.54
CA VAL A 117 10.92 -15.78 1.29
C VAL A 117 11.03 -14.30 1.63
N THR A 118 12.19 -13.69 1.44
CA THR A 118 12.40 -12.24 1.63
C THR A 118 12.73 -11.52 0.33
N LYS A 119 12.66 -10.18 0.35
CA LYS A 119 12.79 -9.36 -0.86
C LYS A 119 14.01 -9.74 -1.70
N ILE A 120 15.24 -9.74 -1.18
CA ILE A 120 16.51 -10.11 -1.87
C ILE A 120 16.41 -10.02 -3.41
N HIS A 121 16.07 -11.14 -4.05
CA HIS A 121 15.87 -11.29 -5.49
C HIS A 121 14.44 -11.73 -5.87
N HIS A 122 13.51 -11.82 -4.91
CA HIS A 122 12.10 -12.03 -5.18
C HIS A 122 11.51 -10.77 -5.81
N PHE A 123 11.06 -10.92 -7.05
CA PHE A 123 10.36 -9.89 -7.81
C PHE A 123 9.23 -10.51 -8.65
N PRO A 124 8.21 -11.08 -7.98
CA PRO A 124 7.04 -11.63 -8.66
C PRO A 124 6.29 -10.53 -9.42
N LEU A 125 5.71 -10.91 -10.56
CA LEU A 125 4.88 -10.05 -11.41
C LEU A 125 3.47 -10.62 -11.47
N LEU A 126 2.45 -9.77 -11.58
CA LEU A 126 1.09 -10.23 -11.82
C LEU A 126 0.98 -10.99 -13.14
N ASN A 127 1.72 -10.53 -14.16
CA ASN A 127 1.88 -11.23 -15.42
C ASN A 127 3.36 -11.60 -15.63
N PRO A 128 3.79 -12.86 -15.37
CA PRO A 128 5.17 -13.27 -15.61
C PRO A 128 5.64 -13.12 -17.07
N ALA A 129 4.72 -13.15 -18.05
CA ALA A 129 5.05 -13.01 -19.46
C ALA A 129 5.45 -11.57 -19.85
N SER A 130 5.12 -10.57 -19.03
CA SER A 130 5.50 -9.17 -19.27
C SER A 130 6.89 -8.83 -18.72
N ARG A 131 7.68 -9.82 -18.25
CA ARG A 131 8.98 -9.56 -17.63
C ARG A 131 9.97 -8.96 -18.60
N LEU A 132 10.59 -7.85 -18.20
CA LEU A 132 11.63 -7.18 -18.98
C LEU A 132 12.97 -7.87 -18.78
N ARG A 133 13.59 -8.33 -19.87
CA ARG A 133 14.88 -9.07 -19.84
C ARG A 133 16.08 -8.29 -20.36
N ALA A 134 15.86 -7.10 -20.91
CA ALA A 134 16.88 -6.28 -21.54
C ALA A 134 16.60 -4.78 -21.33
N PRO A 135 17.63 -3.91 -21.42
CA PRO A 135 17.46 -2.46 -21.45
C PRO A 135 16.80 -1.97 -22.75
N GLY A 136 16.47 -0.68 -22.80
CA GLY A 136 16.03 -0.02 -24.04
C GLY A 136 14.59 -0.33 -24.46
N VAL A 137 13.74 -0.75 -23.52
CA VAL A 137 12.33 -1.07 -23.77
C VAL A 137 11.45 0.19 -23.77
N SER A 138 10.31 0.13 -24.45
CA SER A 138 9.32 1.22 -24.48
C SER A 138 8.68 1.47 -23.11
N ILE A 139 8.11 2.67 -22.92
CA ILE A 139 7.33 3.01 -21.72
C ILE A 139 6.15 2.05 -21.54
N ASP A 140 5.43 1.71 -22.61
CA ASP A 140 4.33 0.75 -22.60
C ASP A 140 4.76 -0.63 -22.05
N SER A 141 5.99 -1.05 -22.35
CA SER A 141 6.53 -2.33 -21.85
C SER A 141 6.80 -2.27 -20.34
N ILE A 142 7.28 -1.13 -19.85
CA ILE A 142 7.52 -0.89 -18.42
C ILE A 142 6.20 -0.88 -17.64
N GLU A 143 5.16 -0.23 -18.18
CA GLU A 143 3.86 -0.14 -17.55
C GLU A 143 3.12 -1.48 -17.48
N ARG A 144 3.35 -2.37 -18.46
CA ARG A 144 2.82 -3.74 -18.44
C ARG A 144 3.52 -4.64 -17.43
N GLU A 145 4.74 -4.33 -17.02
CA GLU A 145 5.49 -5.07 -16.00
C GLU A 145 5.03 -4.67 -14.59
N ILE A 146 3.86 -5.17 -14.18
CA ILE A 146 3.27 -4.85 -12.87
C ILE A 146 3.82 -5.79 -11.79
N PRO A 147 4.61 -5.28 -10.83
CA PRO A 147 5.14 -6.10 -9.73
C PRO A 147 4.03 -6.48 -8.76
N VAL A 148 4.05 -7.72 -8.26
CA VAL A 148 3.19 -8.11 -7.13
C VAL A 148 3.56 -7.32 -5.89
N LEU A 149 4.86 -7.08 -5.70
CA LEU A 149 5.39 -6.32 -4.60
C LEU A 149 4.96 -4.85 -4.63
N LEU A 150 4.55 -4.33 -3.47
CA LEU A 150 4.22 -2.93 -3.25
C LEU A 150 5.49 -2.09 -3.14
N ASP A 151 5.57 -1.03 -3.93
CA ASP A 151 6.69 -0.11 -3.93
C ASP A 151 6.43 1.03 -2.92
N PRO A 152 7.19 1.12 -1.81
CA PRO A 152 6.98 2.18 -0.81
C PRO A 152 7.36 3.58 -1.31
N ALA A 153 7.94 3.72 -2.50
CA ALA A 153 8.14 5.01 -3.15
C ALA A 153 6.90 5.53 -3.89
N LEU A 154 5.83 4.72 -3.99
CA LEU A 154 4.59 5.04 -4.68
C LEU A 154 3.44 5.13 -3.68
N GLN A 155 2.86 6.32 -3.51
CA GLN A 155 1.75 6.53 -2.55
C GLN A 155 0.58 5.57 -2.79
N ARG A 156 0.22 5.32 -4.05
CA ARG A 156 -0.85 4.39 -4.43
C ARG A 156 -0.62 2.95 -3.95
N ASP A 157 0.63 2.52 -3.81
CA ASP A 157 0.97 1.19 -3.31
C ASP A 157 0.91 1.18 -1.77
N CYS A 158 1.37 2.25 -1.11
CA CYS A 158 1.23 2.41 0.34
C CYS A 158 -0.25 2.39 0.78
N ASP A 159 -1.14 2.99 -0.02
CA ASP A 159 -2.58 3.06 0.23
C ASP A 159 -3.28 1.69 0.22
N LEU A 160 -2.65 0.65 -0.37
CA LEU A 160 -3.18 -0.71 -0.38
C LEU A 160 -3.02 -1.44 0.97
N LEU A 161 -2.29 -0.83 1.91
CA LEU A 161 -2.06 -1.35 3.25
C LEU A 161 -2.88 -0.57 4.28
N ASP A 162 -3.33 -1.29 5.30
CA ASP A 162 -3.94 -0.76 6.51
C ASP A 162 -3.41 -1.50 7.75
N PHE A 163 -3.82 -1.11 8.95
CA PHE A 163 -3.32 -1.68 10.20
C PHE A 163 -4.48 -1.98 11.15
N ASP A 164 -4.45 -3.16 11.77
CA ASP A 164 -5.38 -3.46 12.86
C ASP A 164 -4.89 -2.88 14.20
N ARG A 165 -5.73 -2.96 15.24
CA ARG A 165 -5.43 -2.42 16.59
C ARG A 165 -4.17 -3.03 17.23
N SER A 166 -3.76 -4.22 16.80
CA SER A 166 -2.51 -4.87 17.26
C SER A 166 -1.26 -4.37 16.55
N GLY A 167 -1.42 -3.52 15.53
CA GLY A 167 -0.34 -3.00 14.69
C GLY A 167 0.07 -3.97 13.57
N ALA A 168 -0.67 -5.07 13.38
CA ALA A 168 -0.45 -5.97 12.26
C ALA A 168 -0.96 -5.35 10.95
N VAL A 169 -0.19 -5.54 9.87
CA VAL A 169 -0.54 -5.00 8.56
C VAL A 169 -1.64 -5.85 7.93
N ARG A 170 -2.62 -5.19 7.34
CA ARG A 170 -3.75 -5.78 6.62
C ARG A 170 -3.84 -5.18 5.22
N ARG A 171 -4.56 -5.86 4.34
CA ARG A 171 -5.02 -5.26 3.08
C ARG A 171 -6.02 -4.15 3.44
N ASN A 172 -5.88 -2.99 2.81
CA ASN A 172 -6.89 -1.95 2.92
C ASN A 172 -8.15 -2.35 2.12
N ASP A 173 -9.24 -2.65 2.82
CA ASP A 173 -10.48 -3.10 2.18
C ASP A 173 -11.16 -2.01 1.35
N ASN A 174 -10.87 -0.73 1.64
CA ASN A 174 -11.36 0.42 0.89
C ASN A 174 -10.63 0.63 -0.45
N ARG A 175 -9.57 -0.13 -0.72
CA ARG A 175 -8.89 -0.11 -2.02
C ARG A 175 -9.17 -1.41 -2.77
N PRO A 176 -10.05 -1.41 -3.79
CA PRO A 176 -10.38 -2.62 -4.52
C PRO A 176 -9.15 -3.19 -5.23
N ARG A 177 -9.09 -4.52 -5.35
CA ARG A 177 -8.07 -5.20 -6.17
C ARG A 177 -8.25 -4.78 -7.63
N SER A 178 -7.13 -4.55 -8.31
CA SER A 178 -7.16 -4.29 -9.74
C SER A 178 -7.78 -5.47 -10.51
N SER A 179 -8.31 -5.21 -11.71
CA SER A 179 -8.86 -6.24 -12.59
C SER A 179 -7.85 -7.35 -12.87
N LEU A 180 -6.56 -7.00 -12.98
CA LEU A 180 -5.49 -7.96 -13.17
C LEU A 180 -5.26 -8.83 -11.94
N GLU A 181 -5.19 -8.25 -10.74
CA GLU A 181 -5.10 -9.00 -9.47
C GLU A 181 -6.23 -10.03 -9.32
N ARG A 182 -7.46 -9.62 -9.64
CA ARG A 182 -8.62 -10.51 -9.62
C ARG A 182 -8.52 -11.62 -10.67
N ALA A 183 -8.16 -11.27 -11.91
CA ALA A 183 -8.04 -12.22 -13.01
C ALA A 183 -6.99 -13.32 -12.74
N VAL A 184 -5.88 -12.98 -12.07
CA VAL A 184 -4.81 -13.95 -11.76
C VAL A 184 -4.94 -14.55 -10.36
N GLY A 185 -5.92 -14.14 -9.57
CA GLY A 185 -6.14 -14.63 -8.20
C GLY A 185 -5.04 -14.25 -7.21
N VAL A 186 -4.32 -13.14 -7.44
CA VAL A 186 -3.21 -12.67 -6.58
C VAL A 186 -3.55 -11.32 -5.95
N CYS A 187 -3.40 -11.21 -4.64
CA CYS A 187 -3.52 -9.94 -3.92
C CYS A 187 -2.12 -9.35 -3.68
N ARG A 188 -1.81 -8.19 -4.28
CA ARG A 188 -0.50 -7.52 -4.14
C ARG A 188 -0.18 -7.18 -2.69
N ALA A 189 -1.18 -6.68 -1.95
CA ALA A 189 -1.03 -6.30 -0.55
C ALA A 189 -0.64 -7.49 0.33
N GLU A 190 -1.37 -8.59 0.24
CA GLU A 190 -1.11 -9.80 1.04
C GLU A 190 0.24 -10.43 0.71
N GLU A 191 0.57 -10.54 -0.58
CA GLU A 191 1.87 -11.06 -1.01
C GLU A 191 3.03 -10.17 -0.57
N SER A 192 2.83 -8.86 -0.55
CA SER A 192 3.84 -7.92 -0.04
C SER A 192 4.01 -8.02 1.47
N ILE A 193 2.90 -8.14 2.23
CA ILE A 193 2.94 -8.39 3.67
C ILE A 193 3.75 -9.66 3.96
N ARG A 194 3.49 -10.73 3.20
CA ARG A 194 4.17 -12.02 3.32
C ARG A 194 5.66 -11.94 2.97
N ILE A 195 6.00 -11.42 1.78
CA ILE A 195 7.38 -11.41 1.26
C ILE A 195 8.27 -10.41 2.01
N TYR A 196 7.75 -9.24 2.40
CA TYR A 196 8.52 -8.30 3.22
C TYR A 196 8.57 -8.71 4.70
N GLY A 197 7.73 -9.67 5.12
CA GLY A 197 7.58 -10.06 6.51
C GLY A 197 7.13 -8.88 7.36
N LEU A 198 6.05 -8.21 6.94
CA LEU A 198 5.55 -7.01 7.63
C LEU A 198 4.83 -7.35 8.92
N ASP A 199 4.34 -8.58 9.08
CA ASP A 199 3.64 -9.07 10.26
C ASP A 199 4.63 -9.80 11.19
N ARG A 200 5.21 -9.08 12.15
CA ARG A 200 6.18 -9.62 13.13
C ARG A 200 5.85 -9.07 14.50
N SER A 201 5.84 -9.92 15.53
CA SER A 201 5.41 -9.58 16.89
C SER A 201 5.99 -8.25 17.40
N GLY A 202 7.32 -8.11 17.45
CA GLY A 202 7.97 -6.89 17.94
C GLY A 202 7.76 -5.65 17.04
N LEU A 203 7.48 -5.84 15.75
CA LEU A 203 7.15 -4.75 14.83
C LEU A 203 5.71 -4.28 15.02
N ASN A 204 4.77 -5.22 15.17
CA ASN A 204 3.37 -4.95 15.43
C ASN A 204 3.19 -4.23 16.76
N GLU A 205 3.89 -4.69 17.81
CA GLU A 205 3.84 -4.03 19.13
C GLU A 205 4.28 -2.56 19.06
N ARG A 206 5.38 -2.27 18.33
CA ARG A 206 5.84 -0.88 18.15
C ARG A 206 4.84 -0.04 17.36
N ARG A 207 4.21 -0.59 16.32
CA ARG A 207 3.14 0.09 15.57
C ARG A 207 1.94 0.36 16.47
N SER A 208 1.46 -0.63 17.22
CA SER A 208 0.33 -0.47 18.15
C SER A 208 0.59 0.61 19.21
N ARG A 209 1.83 0.76 19.69
CA ARG A 209 2.20 1.87 20.58
C ARG A 209 2.03 3.23 19.89
N VAL A 210 2.52 3.39 18.66
CA VAL A 210 2.35 4.63 17.87
C VAL A 210 0.87 4.89 17.58
N MET A 211 0.11 3.87 17.20
CA MET A 211 -1.33 3.99 16.92
C MET A 211 -2.12 4.44 18.16
N ARG A 212 -1.84 3.86 19.33
CA ARG A 212 -2.46 4.31 20.59
C ARG A 212 -2.09 5.74 20.94
N ASP A 213 -0.86 6.14 20.63
CA ASP A 213 -0.40 7.50 20.88
C ASP A 213 -1.11 8.53 19.99
N VAL A 214 -1.35 8.18 18.72
CA VAL A 214 -2.18 8.96 17.79
C VAL A 214 -3.61 9.09 18.34
N VAL A 215 -4.26 7.98 18.69
CA VAL A 215 -5.65 8.01 19.20
C VAL A 215 -5.75 8.87 20.47
N PHE A 216 -4.81 8.72 21.40
CA PHE A 216 -4.78 9.53 22.62
C PHE A 216 -4.63 11.02 22.31
N LYS A 217 -3.67 11.39 21.46
CA LYS A 217 -3.42 12.78 21.10
C LYS A 217 -4.56 13.39 20.30
N ALA A 218 -5.22 12.61 19.44
CA ALA A 218 -6.41 13.03 18.71
C ALA A 218 -7.56 13.37 19.68
N GLY A 219 -7.79 12.52 20.69
CA GLY A 219 -8.78 12.83 21.74
C GLY A 219 -8.40 14.04 22.60
N VAL A 220 -7.11 14.30 22.83
CA VAL A 220 -6.66 15.51 23.52
C VAL A 220 -6.85 16.76 22.65
N LEU A 221 -6.63 16.65 21.34
CA LEU A 221 -6.83 17.75 20.39
C LEU A 221 -8.30 18.18 20.33
N ASP A 222 -9.22 17.22 20.39
CA ASP A 222 -10.66 17.44 20.35
C ASP A 222 -11.26 17.86 21.71
N ALA A 223 -10.46 17.84 22.79
CA ALA A 223 -10.94 18.16 24.12
C ALA A 223 -11.25 19.67 24.28
N PRO A 224 -12.24 20.05 25.12
CA PRO A 224 -12.62 21.46 25.33
C PRO A 224 -11.49 22.36 25.87
N VAL A 225 -10.48 21.76 26.52
CA VAL A 225 -9.26 22.44 26.96
C VAL A 225 -8.14 21.98 26.05
N VAL A 226 -7.86 22.79 25.03
CA VAL A 226 -6.80 22.50 24.06
C VAL A 226 -5.46 22.46 24.79
N PHE A 227 -4.78 21.31 24.71
CA PHE A 227 -3.39 21.21 25.13
C PHE A 227 -2.50 21.77 24.01
N GLU A 228 -1.83 22.89 24.25
CA GLU A 228 -0.86 23.46 23.31
C GLU A 228 0.17 22.38 22.91
N GLY A 229 0.35 22.16 21.61
CA GLY A 229 1.29 21.16 21.07
C GLY A 229 0.66 19.83 20.62
N ALA A 230 -0.61 19.54 20.95
CA ALA A 230 -1.23 18.27 20.55
C ALA A 230 -1.29 18.09 19.02
N LEU A 231 -1.60 19.16 18.29
CA LEU A 231 -1.63 19.19 16.84
C LEU A 231 -0.25 18.93 16.24
N GLU A 232 0.77 19.64 16.71
CA GLU A 232 2.16 19.50 16.25
C GLU A 232 2.67 18.08 16.49
N MET A 233 2.43 17.52 17.68
CA MET A 233 2.81 16.14 17.99
C MET A 233 2.10 15.11 17.11
N LEU A 234 0.83 15.33 16.74
CA LEU A 234 0.12 14.47 15.79
C LEU A 234 0.72 14.56 14.39
N ARG A 235 1.02 15.77 13.91
CA ARG A 235 1.68 15.97 12.61
C ARG A 235 3.01 15.23 12.56
N GLU A 236 3.85 15.36 13.59
CA GLU A 236 5.13 14.65 13.68
C GLU A 236 5.00 13.12 13.58
N LEU A 237 3.91 12.53 14.09
CA LEU A 237 3.71 11.07 14.04
C LEU A 237 3.33 10.56 12.65
N ILE A 238 2.67 11.38 11.83
CA ILE A 238 2.19 11.00 10.49
C ILE A 238 3.11 11.45 9.36
N GLU A 239 4.12 12.29 9.65
CA GLU A 239 5.14 12.71 8.67
C GLU A 239 5.73 11.50 7.93
N PRO A 240 5.93 11.56 6.60
CA PRO A 240 6.46 10.44 5.82
C PRO A 240 7.84 9.95 6.28
N GLU A 241 8.61 10.77 6.98
CA GLU A 241 9.92 10.45 7.53
C GLU A 241 9.84 9.77 8.91
N ALA A 242 8.68 9.86 9.59
CA ALA A 242 8.47 9.31 10.91
C ALA A 242 8.39 7.77 10.87
N ARG A 243 8.87 7.13 11.95
CA ARG A 243 8.78 5.68 12.10
C ARG A 243 7.31 5.28 12.22
N HIS A 244 6.94 4.23 11.50
CA HIS A 244 5.56 3.71 11.50
C HIS A 244 4.49 4.75 11.09
N SER A 245 4.84 5.76 10.29
CA SER A 245 3.93 6.80 9.84
C SER A 245 2.70 6.26 9.12
N GLY A 246 2.82 5.14 8.39
CA GLY A 246 1.66 4.47 7.77
C GLY A 246 0.68 3.92 8.80
N ALA A 247 1.17 3.37 9.90
CA ALA A 247 0.33 2.91 11.02
C ALA A 247 -0.28 4.10 11.78
N ALA A 248 0.49 5.17 11.97
CA ALA A 248 0.02 6.41 12.57
C ALA A 248 -1.13 7.02 11.73
N LEU A 249 -0.97 7.11 10.41
CA LEU A 249 -1.98 7.62 9.49
C LEU A 249 -3.24 6.73 9.47
N SER A 250 -3.07 5.40 9.53
CA SER A 250 -4.19 4.46 9.69
C SER A 250 -4.98 4.72 10.99
N ALA A 251 -4.28 4.91 12.12
CA ALA A 251 -4.93 5.25 13.37
C ALA A 251 -5.65 6.61 13.32
N LEU A 252 -5.05 7.63 12.69
CA LEU A 252 -5.68 8.93 12.50
C LEU A 252 -6.96 8.83 11.66
N ARG A 253 -6.97 7.99 10.61
CA ARG A 253 -8.18 7.70 9.83
C ARG A 253 -9.28 7.03 10.67
N GLY A 254 -8.93 6.33 11.74
CA GLY A 254 -9.87 5.76 12.70
C GLY A 254 -10.45 6.79 13.68
N CYS A 255 -9.97 8.04 13.68
CA CYS A 255 -10.42 9.14 14.53
C CYS A 255 -11.23 10.19 13.75
N ARG A 256 -11.85 9.82 12.62
CA ARG A 256 -12.65 10.71 11.76
C ARG A 256 -13.95 11.19 12.42
N ASP A 257 -14.33 10.57 13.53
CA ASP A 257 -15.46 10.95 14.38
C ASP A 257 -15.16 12.19 15.25
N LEU A 258 -13.91 12.64 15.32
CA LEU A 258 -13.49 13.82 16.05
C LEU A 258 -13.42 15.04 15.12
N ASP A 259 -14.19 16.08 15.43
CA ASP A 259 -14.30 17.28 14.60
C ASP A 259 -12.94 17.96 14.41
N ALA A 260 -12.17 18.11 15.49
CA ALA A 260 -10.85 18.73 15.42
C ALA A 260 -9.87 17.94 14.53
N VAL A 261 -10.02 16.63 14.42
CA VAL A 261 -9.21 15.80 13.50
C VAL A 261 -9.60 16.07 12.06
N VAL A 262 -10.89 16.09 11.74
CA VAL A 262 -11.37 16.37 10.37
C VAL A 262 -10.99 17.79 9.93
N GLU A 263 -11.12 18.77 10.81
CA GLU A 263 -10.76 20.16 10.55
C GLU A 263 -9.27 20.35 10.25
N ASN A 264 -8.39 19.64 10.96
CA ASN A 264 -6.94 19.83 10.87
C ASN A 264 -6.23 18.89 9.88
N PHE A 265 -6.83 17.74 9.52
CA PHE A 265 -6.18 16.68 8.73
C PHE A 265 -7.01 16.24 7.52
N SER A 266 -7.87 17.11 6.99
CA SER A 266 -8.76 16.78 5.87
C SER A 266 -8.01 16.24 4.65
N GLU A 267 -6.85 16.80 4.31
CA GLU A 267 -6.01 16.31 3.19
C GLU A 267 -5.49 14.88 3.42
N GLU A 268 -4.92 14.61 4.59
CA GLU A 268 -4.36 13.30 4.96
C GLU A 268 -5.45 12.22 5.10
N LEU A 269 -6.67 12.65 5.44
CA LEU A 269 -7.87 11.82 5.48
C LEU A 269 -8.54 11.69 4.10
N GLY A 270 -8.13 12.47 3.10
CA GLY A 270 -8.77 12.50 1.79
C GLY A 270 -10.21 13.05 1.82
N ILE A 271 -10.52 13.90 2.80
CA ILE A 271 -11.80 14.59 2.95
C ILE A 271 -11.72 15.88 2.14
N GLY A 272 -12.54 16.03 1.08
CA GLY A 272 -12.69 17.29 0.34
C GLY A 272 -11.74 17.54 -0.84
N SER A 273 -10.91 16.57 -1.27
CA SER A 273 -10.11 16.73 -2.50
C SER A 273 -10.95 16.51 -3.76
N THR A 274 -11.56 17.60 -4.24
CA THR A 274 -12.03 17.75 -5.62
C THR A 274 -11.23 18.85 -6.33
N VAL A 275 -9.97 18.61 -6.72
CA VAL A 275 -9.30 19.43 -7.76
C VAL A 275 -8.31 18.60 -8.60
N GLY A 276 -8.79 18.18 -9.78
CA GLY A 276 -8.18 18.41 -11.09
C GLY A 276 -6.75 17.93 -11.39
N GLY A 277 -6.62 16.86 -12.18
CA GLY A 277 -5.46 16.67 -13.08
C GLY A 277 -4.99 15.23 -13.32
N ILE A 278 -5.65 14.56 -14.26
CA ILE A 278 -5.25 13.31 -14.94
C ILE A 278 -5.39 12.01 -14.11
N GLY A 279 -6.51 11.32 -14.37
CA GLY A 279 -6.79 9.94 -13.95
C GLY A 279 -7.92 9.88 -12.93
N ARG A 280 -9.11 9.43 -13.35
CA ARG A 280 -10.26 9.14 -12.47
C ARG A 280 -9.80 8.42 -11.19
N PRO A 281 -10.17 8.89 -9.99
CA PRO A 281 -10.12 8.06 -8.80
C PRO A 281 -11.38 7.18 -8.80
N GLU A 282 -11.37 6.08 -9.53
CA GLU A 282 -12.47 5.11 -9.48
C GLU A 282 -12.45 4.33 -8.17
N ALA A 283 -13.34 4.70 -7.25
CA ALA A 283 -14.22 3.81 -6.49
C ALA A 283 -14.90 4.59 -5.35
N HIS A 284 -16.08 5.18 -5.61
CA HIS A 284 -16.95 5.69 -4.54
C HIS A 284 -17.21 4.58 -3.51
N THR A 285 -16.94 4.87 -2.23
CA THR A 285 -17.36 4.05 -1.08
C THR A 285 -18.89 4.16 -0.90
N VAL A 286 -19.48 3.32 -0.04
CA VAL A 286 -20.93 3.41 0.23
C VAL A 286 -21.30 4.77 0.84
N SER A 287 -20.44 5.28 1.72
CA SER A 287 -20.60 6.63 2.29
C SER A 287 -20.52 7.72 1.21
N ASP A 288 -19.63 7.56 0.22
CA ASP A 288 -19.58 8.48 -0.93
C ASP A 288 -20.86 8.40 -1.77
N LEU A 289 -21.43 7.22 -1.97
CA LEU A 289 -22.72 7.07 -2.67
C LEU A 289 -23.88 7.73 -1.89
N ILE A 290 -23.83 7.72 -0.56
CA ILE A 290 -24.79 8.42 0.30
C ILE A 290 -24.63 9.93 0.18
N SER A 291 -23.40 10.44 0.34
CA SER A 291 -23.13 11.88 0.34
C SER A 291 -23.37 12.52 -1.03
N THR A 292 -23.17 11.77 -2.11
CA THR A 292 -23.45 12.19 -3.49
C THR A 292 -24.91 11.98 -3.92
N GLY A 293 -25.73 11.36 -3.06
CA GLY A 293 -27.17 11.19 -3.29
C GLY A 293 -27.55 10.02 -4.21
N PHE A 294 -26.60 9.19 -4.63
CA PHE A 294 -26.86 7.96 -5.39
C PHE A 294 -27.47 6.83 -4.52
N LEU A 295 -27.27 6.91 -3.21
CA LEU A 295 -27.82 5.99 -2.22
C LEU A 295 -28.40 6.81 -1.07
N LYS A 296 -29.45 6.31 -0.41
CA LYS A 296 -30.04 6.99 0.75
C LYS A 296 -29.83 6.15 1.99
N SER A 297 -29.33 6.72 3.07
CA SER A 297 -29.26 6.01 4.35
C SER A 297 -30.65 5.63 4.86
N GLY A 298 -30.72 4.54 5.62
CA GLY A 298 -31.96 3.94 6.10
C GLY A 298 -32.70 3.09 5.06
N VAL A 299 -32.13 2.86 3.87
CA VAL A 299 -32.69 1.89 2.91
C VAL A 299 -32.31 0.47 3.30
N GLU A 300 -33.21 -0.46 3.01
CA GLU A 300 -32.96 -1.89 3.13
C GLU A 300 -32.18 -2.39 1.90
N LEU A 301 -31.13 -3.14 2.18
CA LEU A 301 -30.33 -3.87 1.21
C LEU A 301 -30.67 -5.35 1.31
N VAL A 302 -30.99 -5.97 0.18
CA VAL A 302 -31.39 -7.38 0.10
C VAL A 302 -30.26 -8.19 -0.56
N GLY A 303 -29.90 -9.31 0.06
CA GLY A 303 -29.00 -10.31 -0.49
C GLY A 303 -29.63 -11.69 -0.47
N VAL A 304 -29.16 -12.59 -1.33
CA VAL A 304 -29.66 -13.98 -1.40
C VAL A 304 -28.55 -14.92 -0.93
N ALA A 305 -28.75 -15.55 0.23
CA ALA A 305 -27.85 -16.56 0.79
C ALA A 305 -28.43 -17.98 0.63
N ASP A 306 -27.64 -19.00 0.94
CA ASP A 306 -28.04 -20.42 0.85
C ASP A 306 -29.29 -20.76 1.69
N PHE A 307 -29.59 -19.96 2.72
CA PHE A 307 -30.72 -20.15 3.63
C PHE A 307 -31.91 -19.22 3.30
N GLY A 308 -31.85 -18.48 2.20
CA GLY A 308 -32.88 -17.55 1.75
C GLY A 308 -32.43 -16.09 1.69
N GLU A 309 -33.40 -15.20 1.53
CA GLU A 309 -33.16 -13.76 1.51
C GLU A 309 -32.75 -13.24 2.89
N VAL A 310 -31.77 -12.33 2.87
CA VAL A 310 -31.23 -11.63 4.04
C VAL A 310 -31.32 -10.14 3.77
N VAL A 311 -31.77 -9.40 4.79
CA VAL A 311 -31.98 -7.96 4.72
C VAL A 311 -31.03 -7.27 5.69
N ALA A 312 -30.32 -6.25 5.22
CA ALA A 312 -29.48 -5.37 6.02
C ALA A 312 -29.95 -3.92 5.89
N LEU A 313 -29.92 -3.15 6.96
CA LEU A 313 -30.23 -1.73 6.95
C LEU A 313 -28.95 -0.92 6.66
N LEU A 314 -29.02 0.00 5.70
CA LEU A 314 -27.90 0.89 5.39
C LEU A 314 -27.83 2.05 6.40
N LEU A 315 -26.68 2.23 7.04
CA LEU A 315 -26.44 3.27 8.04
C LEU A 315 -25.93 4.58 7.40
N PRO A 316 -26.09 5.74 8.06
CA PRO A 316 -25.61 7.03 7.55
C PRO A 316 -24.11 7.12 7.28
N ASP A 317 -23.31 6.31 7.97
CA ASP A 317 -21.85 6.24 7.83
C ASP A 317 -21.39 5.31 6.68
N GLY A 318 -22.33 4.67 5.98
CA GLY A 318 -22.06 3.68 4.94
C GLY A 318 -21.87 2.24 5.44
N GLY A 319 -22.03 2.02 6.75
CA GLY A 319 -22.10 0.68 7.36
C GLY A 319 -23.43 -0.01 7.10
N LEU A 320 -23.49 -1.31 7.39
CA LEU A 320 -24.70 -2.14 7.26
C LEU A 320 -25.05 -2.77 8.61
N GLU A 321 -26.30 -2.68 9.01
CA GLU A 321 -26.84 -3.41 10.16
C GLU A 321 -27.56 -4.67 9.68
N LEU A 322 -27.06 -5.84 10.09
CA LEU A 322 -27.62 -7.14 9.76
C LEU A 322 -28.03 -7.84 11.07
N GLY A 323 -29.33 -7.91 11.33
CA GLY A 323 -29.86 -8.33 12.63
C GLY A 323 -29.45 -7.36 13.74
N ALA A 324 -28.85 -7.87 14.82
CA ALA A 324 -28.40 -7.04 15.95
C ALA A 324 -26.91 -6.61 15.85
N ARG A 325 -26.28 -6.74 14.68
CA ARG A 325 -24.85 -6.46 14.49
C ARG A 325 -24.63 -5.46 13.37
N SER A 326 -23.72 -4.53 13.60
CA SER A 326 -23.28 -3.54 12.61
C SER A 326 -21.96 -3.95 11.98
N TYR A 327 -21.84 -3.70 10.68
CA TYR A 327 -20.71 -4.07 9.84
C TYR A 327 -20.23 -2.84 9.09
N ALA A 328 -18.93 -2.57 9.15
CA ALA A 328 -18.36 -1.36 8.57
C ALA A 328 -18.35 -1.35 7.03
N THR A 329 -18.54 -2.51 6.38
CA THR A 329 -18.49 -2.63 4.91
C THR A 329 -19.53 -3.61 4.38
N PRO A 330 -20.03 -3.42 3.13
CA PRO A 330 -20.92 -4.38 2.47
C PRO A 330 -20.37 -5.80 2.46
N THR A 331 -19.06 -5.94 2.20
CA THR A 331 -18.39 -7.24 2.11
C THR A 331 -18.34 -7.94 3.45
N SER A 332 -18.05 -7.22 4.54
CA SER A 332 -18.07 -7.82 5.89
C SER A 332 -19.47 -8.28 6.30
N ALA A 333 -20.51 -7.52 5.95
CA ALA A 333 -21.90 -7.91 6.15
C ALA A 333 -22.29 -9.14 5.31
N ALA A 334 -21.91 -9.17 4.02
CA ALA A 334 -22.21 -10.28 3.12
C ALA A 334 -21.53 -11.59 3.56
N ARG A 335 -20.27 -11.50 4.00
CA ARG A 335 -19.54 -12.64 4.58
C ARG A 335 -20.23 -13.17 5.83
N ALA A 336 -20.72 -12.28 6.70
CA ALA A 336 -21.46 -12.69 7.88
C ALA A 336 -22.82 -13.32 7.53
N ALA A 337 -23.47 -12.83 6.48
CA ALA A 337 -24.76 -13.35 6.02
C ALA A 337 -24.65 -14.73 5.35
N THR A 338 -23.56 -14.97 4.61
CA THR A 338 -23.40 -16.17 3.77
C THR A 338 -22.45 -17.22 4.37
N GLY A 339 -21.56 -16.84 5.29
CA GLY A 339 -20.44 -17.67 5.73
C GLY A 339 -19.37 -17.89 4.65
N ASN A 340 -19.52 -17.30 3.46
CA ASN A 340 -18.58 -17.41 2.36
C ASN A 340 -17.53 -16.30 2.44
N ALA A 341 -16.24 -16.66 2.59
CA ALA A 341 -15.14 -15.68 2.67
C ALA A 341 -14.87 -14.94 1.35
N ASP A 342 -15.29 -15.49 0.21
CA ASP A 342 -15.01 -14.96 -1.12
C ASP A 342 -16.14 -14.08 -1.69
N VAL A 343 -17.27 -13.95 -0.99
CA VAL A 343 -18.40 -13.13 -1.44
C VAL A 343 -18.01 -11.65 -1.54
N ASP A 344 -18.34 -11.01 -2.65
CA ASP A 344 -18.24 -9.55 -2.80
C ASP A 344 -19.54 -8.90 -2.36
N GLY A 345 -19.48 -8.12 -1.28
CA GLY A 345 -20.65 -7.40 -0.78
C GLY A 345 -21.23 -6.39 -1.77
N TRP A 346 -20.43 -5.88 -2.71
CA TRP A 346 -20.92 -4.92 -3.69
C TRP A 346 -21.84 -5.55 -4.74
N ASP A 347 -21.59 -6.81 -5.11
CA ASP A 347 -22.44 -7.57 -6.02
C ASP A 347 -23.54 -8.33 -5.27
N PHE A 348 -23.33 -8.64 -3.99
CA PHE A 348 -24.27 -9.39 -3.17
C PHE A 348 -25.49 -8.56 -2.73
N TRP A 349 -25.29 -7.32 -2.31
CA TRP A 349 -26.34 -6.45 -1.79
C TRP A 349 -27.03 -5.65 -2.89
N HIS A 350 -28.36 -5.66 -2.88
CA HIS A 350 -29.20 -5.00 -3.86
C HIS A 350 -30.19 -4.04 -3.19
N VAL A 351 -30.47 -2.93 -3.87
CA VAL A 351 -31.59 -2.04 -3.53
C VAL A 351 -32.77 -2.41 -4.42
N ALA A 352 -33.95 -2.59 -3.82
CA ALA A 352 -35.17 -2.75 -4.58
C ALA A 352 -35.60 -1.40 -5.17
N VAL A 353 -35.63 -1.31 -6.50
CA VAL A 353 -36.21 -0.16 -7.21
C VAL A 353 -37.30 -0.63 -8.19
N ALA A 354 -38.14 0.31 -8.65
CA ALA A 354 -39.29 0.00 -9.50
C ALA A 354 -38.93 -0.71 -10.82
N SER A 355 -37.70 -0.53 -11.32
CA SER A 355 -37.17 -1.14 -12.54
C SER A 355 -36.54 -2.54 -12.32
N GLY A 356 -36.53 -3.05 -11.09
CA GLY A 356 -35.87 -4.31 -10.71
C GLY A 356 -34.75 -4.07 -9.68
N PRO A 357 -34.22 -5.13 -9.03
CA PRO A 357 -33.14 -4.97 -8.06
C PRO A 357 -31.86 -4.47 -8.75
N ILE A 358 -31.21 -3.47 -8.14
CA ILE A 358 -29.92 -2.94 -8.62
C ILE A 358 -28.86 -3.20 -7.55
N SER A 359 -27.72 -3.77 -7.92
CA SER A 359 -26.63 -4.06 -6.97
C SER A 359 -25.90 -2.78 -6.55
N LEU A 360 -25.26 -2.79 -5.38
CA LEU A 360 -24.39 -1.68 -4.97
C LEU A 360 -23.25 -1.44 -5.98
N SER A 361 -22.76 -2.49 -6.64
CA SER A 361 -21.73 -2.39 -7.67
C SER A 361 -22.23 -1.64 -8.92
N GLN A 362 -23.47 -1.85 -9.33
CA GLN A 362 -24.11 -1.12 -10.43
C GLN A 362 -24.29 0.35 -10.06
N ILE A 363 -24.83 0.65 -8.88
CA ILE A 363 -24.98 2.02 -8.38
C ILE A 363 -23.62 2.74 -8.35
N ARG A 364 -22.57 2.02 -7.93
CA ARG A 364 -21.20 2.55 -7.94
C ARG A 364 -20.68 2.85 -9.35
N ARG A 365 -20.96 1.99 -10.34
CA ARG A 365 -20.57 2.22 -11.74
C ARG A 365 -21.29 3.43 -12.33
N GLU A 366 -22.60 3.51 -12.12
CA GLU A 366 -23.41 4.65 -12.56
C GLU A 366 -22.92 5.97 -11.94
N SER A 367 -22.60 5.95 -10.65
CA SER A 367 -22.02 7.10 -9.94
C SER A 367 -20.64 7.52 -10.49
N ASN A 368 -19.86 6.57 -11.00
CA ASN A 368 -18.56 6.84 -11.65
C ASN A 368 -18.70 7.31 -13.11
N GLY A 369 -19.93 7.36 -13.66
CA GLY A 369 -20.19 7.70 -15.06
C GLY A 369 -19.82 6.58 -16.03
N ASP A 370 -19.76 5.33 -15.57
CA ASP A 370 -19.61 4.16 -16.41
C ASP A 370 -21.01 3.68 -16.81
N VAL A 371 -21.43 4.04 -18.03
CA VAL A 371 -22.65 3.52 -18.67
C VAL A 371 -22.23 2.33 -19.53
N ASP A 372 -22.92 1.20 -19.39
CA ASP A 372 -22.65 -0.06 -20.12
C ASP A 372 -22.54 0.09 -21.65
#